data_AF-A0A9E4S982-F1
#
_entry.id   AF-A0A9E4S982-F1
#
_cell.length_a   1.000
_cell.length_b   1.000
_cell.length_c   1.000
_cell.angle_alpha   90.00
_cell.angle_beta   90.00
_cell.angle_gamma   90.00
#
_symmetry.space_group_name_H-M   'P 1'
#
loop_
_entity.id
_entity.type
_entity.pdbx_description
1 polymer ?
#
loop_
_entity_poly.entity_id
_entity_poly.type
_entity_poly.pdbx_seq_one_letter_code
_entity_poly.pdbx_strand_id
1 'polypeptide(L)'
;MVIAGEGKASICYDCVRVLGQVVEEEAPAPAAKKFEPAKPLAPRDIYSNLDTYVVGQDKAKKVLSVAVYNHFKRIWNGHQRSASDVELQKTNILL
;
A
#
# COMPACT_ATOMS: atom_id res chain seq x y z
N MET A 1 38.10 25.53 12.73
CA MET A 1 37.06 26.57 12.61
C MET A 1 36.03 26.33 13.71
N VAL A 2 35.77 27.33 14.54
CA VAL A 2 34.84 27.24 15.69
C VAL A 2 33.69 28.20 15.41
N ILE A 3 32.46 27.72 15.59
CA ILE A 3 31.25 28.54 15.45
C ILE A 3 30.85 28.98 16.86
N ALA A 4 30.77 30.29 17.09
CA ALA A 4 30.28 30.85 18.35
C ALA A 4 28.75 30.93 18.31
N GLY A 5 28.11 30.45 19.37
CA GLY A 5 26.68 30.61 19.63
C GLY A 5 26.40 31.78 20.57
N GLU A 6 25.15 31.94 20.99
CA GLU A 6 24.79 32.98 21.95
C GLU A 6 25.43 32.72 23.33
N GLY A 7 25.98 33.78 23.94
CA GLY A 7 26.64 33.71 25.25
C GLY A 7 28.01 33.04 25.23
N LYS A 8 28.22 32.05 26.11
CA LYS A 8 29.48 31.27 26.23
C LYS A 8 29.46 29.96 25.43
N ALA A 9 28.42 29.73 24.63
CA ALA A 9 28.31 28.52 23.84
C ALA A 9 29.24 28.59 22.63
N SER A 10 30.06 27.56 22.42
CA SER A 10 30.88 27.41 21.22
C SER A 10 30.90 25.96 20.80
N ILE A 11 30.93 25.72 19.49
CA ILE A 11 30.91 24.38 18.92
C ILE A 11 31.99 24.22 17.84
N CYS A 12 32.63 23.06 17.83
CA CYS A 12 33.64 22.71 16.84
C CYS A 12 33.00 22.24 15.53
N TYR A 13 33.68 22.44 14.39
CA TYR A 13 33.14 22.00 13.09
C TYR A 13 32.88 20.49 13.02
N ASP A 14 33.77 19.67 13.58
CA ASP A 14 33.57 18.22 13.65
C ASP A 14 32.34 17.84 14.48
N CYS A 15 32.08 18.59 15.54
CA CYS A 15 30.93 18.43 16.41
C CYS A 15 29.62 18.74 15.67
N VAL A 16 29.61 19.78 14.83
CA VAL A 16 28.46 20.12 13.96
C VAL A 16 28.18 18.99 12.97
N ARG A 17 29.21 18.38 12.39
CA ARG A 17 29.05 17.26 11.46
C ARG A 17 28.45 16.03 12.13
N VAL A 18 28.96 15.65 13.29
CA VAL A 18 28.46 14.48 14.03
C VAL A 18 27.02 14.70 14.50
N LEU A 19 26.71 15.89 15.04
CA LEU A 19 25.33 16.21 15.43
C LEU A 19 24.37 16.28 14.24
N GLY A 20 24.84 16.75 13.08
CA GLY A 20 24.05 16.75 11.85
C GLY A 20 23.62 15.34 11.43
N GLN A 21 24.52 14.36 11.54
CA GLN A 21 24.21 12.96 11.23
C GLN A 21 23.16 12.37 12.18
N VAL A 22 23.28 12.64 13.48
CA VAL A 22 22.30 12.18 14.48
C VAL A 22 20.90 12.78 14.22
N VAL A 23 20.84 14.06 13.86
CA VAL A 23 19.56 14.73 13.52
C VAL A 23 18.94 14.17 12.24
N GLU A 24 19.74 13.81 11.24
CA GLU A 24 19.26 13.17 10.02
C GLU A 24 18.76 11.73 10.25
N GLU A 25 19.39 10.99 11.15
CA GLU A 25 18.94 9.64 11.54
C GLU A 25 17.65 9.65 12.38
N GLU A 26 17.49 10.65 13.26
CA GLU A 26 16.26 10.87 14.03
C GLU A 26 15.16 11.55 13.22
N ALA A 27 15.47 12.08 12.03
CA ALA A 27 14.47 12.65 11.16
C ALA A 27 13.42 11.56 10.85
N PRO A 28 12.12 11.84 11.05
CA PRO A 28 11.10 10.85 10.76
C PRO A 28 11.25 10.41 9.31
N ALA A 29 11.45 9.10 9.12
CA ALA A 29 11.51 8.52 7.79
C ALA A 29 10.34 9.09 6.96
N PRO A 30 10.58 9.52 5.71
CA PRO A 30 9.53 10.09 4.88
C PRO A 30 8.34 9.15 4.94
N ALA A 31 7.19 9.67 5.37
CA ALA A 31 6.01 8.88 5.70
C ALA A 31 5.84 7.80 4.63
N ALA A 32 5.99 6.52 5.03
CA ALA A 32 5.92 5.41 4.11
C ALA A 32 4.67 5.62 3.25
N LYS A 33 4.84 5.64 1.92
CA LYS A 33 3.73 5.88 0.99
C LYS A 33 2.59 4.99 1.43
N LYS A 34 1.47 5.61 1.82
CA LYS A 34 0.27 4.87 2.22
C LYS A 34 -0.02 3.88 1.09
N PHE A 35 -0.17 2.61 1.44
CA PHE A 35 -0.55 1.60 0.47
C PHE A 35 -1.90 2.00 -0.11
N GLU A 36 -1.91 2.45 -1.35
CA GLU A 36 -3.12 2.61 -2.12
C GLU A 36 -3.28 1.31 -2.90
N PRO A 37 -4.30 0.47 -2.61
CA PRO A 37 -4.55 -0.71 -3.44
C PRO A 37 -4.71 -0.25 -4.89
N ALA A 38 -4.47 -1.12 -5.88
CA ALA A 38 -4.64 -0.86 -7.31
C ALA A 38 -6.08 -1.23 -7.78
N LYS A 39 -6.59 -0.56 -8.82
CA LYS A 39 -7.99 -0.70 -9.23
C LYS A 39 -8.23 -2.17 -9.63
N PRO A 40 -9.30 -2.83 -9.16
CA PRO A 40 -9.57 -4.21 -9.52
C PRO A 40 -9.72 -4.40 -11.03
N LEU A 41 -9.12 -5.47 -11.59
CA LEU A 41 -9.26 -5.85 -13.00
C LEU A 41 -10.71 -6.24 -13.31
N ALA A 42 -11.16 -6.02 -14.54
CA ALA A 42 -12.50 -6.45 -14.92
C ALA A 42 -12.60 -7.99 -14.91
N PRO A 43 -13.77 -8.58 -14.58
CA PRO A 43 -13.94 -10.04 -14.59
C PRO A 43 -13.59 -10.69 -15.94
N ARG A 44 -13.77 -9.96 -17.06
CA ARG A 44 -13.38 -10.44 -18.39
C ARG A 44 -11.88 -10.61 -18.53
N ASP A 45 -11.09 -9.69 -17.97
CA ASP A 45 -9.63 -9.76 -18.03
C ASP A 45 -9.11 -10.91 -17.18
N ILE A 46 -9.72 -11.11 -15.99
CA ILE A 46 -9.42 -12.25 -15.12
C ILE A 46 -9.75 -13.57 -15.83
N TYR A 47 -10.90 -13.64 -16.51
CA TYR A 47 -11.30 -14.82 -17.27
C TYR A 47 -10.31 -15.12 -18.41
N SER A 48 -9.98 -14.12 -19.23
CA SER A 48 -9.04 -14.28 -20.34
C SER A 48 -7.67 -14.74 -19.86
N ASN A 49 -7.21 -14.24 -18.71
CA ASN A 49 -5.95 -14.69 -18.12
C ASN A 49 -6.05 -16.13 -17.57
N LEU A 50 -7.19 -16.54 -17.01
CA LEU A 50 -7.39 -17.94 -16.61
C LEU A 50 -7.46 -18.87 -17.84
N ASP A 51 -7.98 -18.39 -18.96
CA ASP A 51 -8.12 -19.16 -20.21
C ASP A 51 -6.78 -19.56 -20.84
N THR A 52 -5.71 -18.79 -20.60
CA THR A 52 -4.37 -19.12 -21.10
C THR A 52 -3.72 -20.28 -20.35
N TYR A 53 -4.14 -20.54 -19.10
CA TYR A 53 -3.57 -21.59 -18.24
C TYR A 53 -4.54 -22.76 -17.97
N VAL A 54 -5.85 -22.53 -18.06
CA VAL A 54 -6.90 -23.50 -17.71
C VAL A 54 -7.80 -23.78 -18.91
N VAL A 55 -7.62 -24.96 -19.50
CA VAL A 55 -8.40 -25.43 -20.65
C VAL A 55 -9.77 -25.95 -20.19
N GLY A 56 -10.83 -25.49 -20.85
CA GLY A 56 -12.22 -25.85 -20.51
C GLY A 56 -12.69 -25.21 -19.20
N GLN A 57 -13.56 -25.91 -18.45
CA GLN A 57 -14.06 -25.46 -17.14
C GLN A 57 -14.67 -24.05 -17.16
N ASP A 58 -15.43 -23.71 -18.21
CA ASP A 58 -15.96 -22.35 -18.43
C ASP A 58 -16.79 -21.84 -17.26
N LYS A 59 -17.58 -22.73 -16.62
CA LYS A 59 -18.37 -22.41 -15.44
C LYS A 59 -17.48 -22.00 -14.26
N ALA A 60 -16.42 -22.75 -13.98
CA ALA A 60 -15.51 -22.47 -12.87
C ALA A 60 -14.73 -21.18 -13.12
N LYS A 61 -14.19 -20.98 -14.33
CA LYS A 61 -13.48 -19.73 -14.71
C LYS A 61 -14.37 -18.50 -14.54
N LYS A 62 -15.64 -18.59 -14.94
CA LYS A 62 -16.61 -17.50 -14.77
C LYS A 62 -16.91 -17.20 -13.29
N VAL A 63 -17.14 -18.23 -12.48
CA VAL A 63 -17.41 -18.08 -11.04
C VAL A 63 -16.23 -17.45 -10.32
N LEU A 64 -15.01 -17.95 -10.57
CA LEU A 64 -13.78 -17.42 -9.97
C LEU A 64 -13.53 -15.98 -10.38
N SER A 65 -13.70 -15.63 -11.65
CA SER A 65 -13.48 -14.27 -12.15
C SER A 65 -14.35 -13.23 -11.45
N VAL A 66 -15.64 -13.55 -11.24
CA VAL A 66 -16.57 -12.66 -10.53
C VAL A 66 -16.26 -12.61 -9.04
N ALA A 67 -15.95 -13.75 -8.42
CA ALA A 67 -15.67 -13.80 -6.99
C ALA A 67 -14.38 -13.03 -6.62
N VAL A 68 -13.32 -13.19 -7.40
CA VAL A 68 -12.04 -12.49 -7.22
C VAL A 68 -12.22 -10.99 -7.44
N TYR A 69 -12.95 -10.59 -8.49
CA TYR A 69 -13.27 -9.18 -8.71
C TYR A 69 -14.01 -8.57 -7.51
N ASN A 70 -15.04 -9.26 -7.01
CA ASN A 70 -15.79 -8.79 -5.84
C ASN A 70 -14.92 -8.72 -4.58
N HIS A 71 -14.00 -9.67 -4.39
CA HIS A 71 -13.05 -9.64 -3.28
C HIS A 71 -12.13 -8.41 -3.34
N PHE A 72 -11.49 -8.15 -4.47
CA PHE A 72 -10.61 -6.98 -4.62
C PHE A 72 -11.38 -5.66 -4.58
N LYS A 73 -12.61 -5.63 -5.11
CA LYS A 73 -13.48 -4.45 -5.00
C LYS A 73 -13.80 -4.11 -3.54
N ARG A 74 -13.99 -5.11 -2.67
CA ARG A 74 -14.18 -4.91 -1.23
C ARG A 74 -12.94 -4.29 -0.59
N ILE A 75 -11.75 -4.82 -0.89
CA ILE A 75 -10.48 -4.31 -0.36
C ILE A 75 -10.24 -2.87 -0.83
N TRP A 76 -10.40 -2.61 -2.12
CA TRP A 76 -10.21 -1.28 -2.71
C TRP A 76 -11.16 -0.25 -2.08
N ASN A 77 -12.45 -0.60 -1.93
CA ASN A 77 -13.44 0.31 -1.32
C ASN A 77 -13.19 0.53 0.18
N GLY A 78 -12.78 -0.52 0.92
CA GLY A 78 -12.46 -0.42 2.34
C GLY A 78 -11.25 0.48 2.62
N HIS A 79 -10.33 0.59 1.66
CA HIS A 79 -9.18 1.50 1.73
C HIS A 79 -9.52 2.95 1.35
N GLN A 80 -10.55 3.17 0.52
CA GLN A 80 -10.94 4.49 0.03
C GLN A 80 -11.99 5.22 0.88
N ARG A 81 -12.67 4.55 1.82
CA ARG A 81 -13.75 5.17 2.62
C ARG A 81 -13.75 4.76 4.09
N SER A 82 -13.54 5.77 4.94
CA SER A 82 -13.97 5.80 6.34
C SER A 82 -15.46 6.17 6.51
N ALA A 83 -16.28 6.19 5.44
CA ALA A 83 -17.54 6.96 5.45
C ALA A 83 -18.75 6.35 4.72
N SER A 84 -18.75 5.06 4.37
CA SER A 84 -19.99 4.41 3.93
C SER A 84 -20.16 3.10 4.67
N ASP A 85 -21.12 3.11 5.60
CA ASP A 85 -21.64 2.00 6.41
C ASP A 85 -22.33 0.92 5.55
N VAL A 86 -21.68 0.51 4.46
CA VAL A 86 -22.17 -0.53 3.56
C VAL A 86 -21.30 -1.75 3.81
N GLU A 87 -21.78 -2.61 4.71
CA GLU A 87 -21.16 -3.91 4.95
C GLU A 87 -21.23 -4.78 3.68
N LEU A 88 -20.08 -4.97 3.03
CA LEU A 88 -19.98 -5.86 1.89
C LEU A 88 -19.89 -7.31 2.40
N GLN A 89 -20.91 -8.11 2.12
CA GLN A 89 -20.99 -9.53 2.51
C GLN A 89 -19.85 -10.38 1.92
N LYS A 90 -19.35 -11.35 2.70
CA LYS A 90 -18.36 -12.35 2.26
C LYS A 90 -19.06 -13.61 1.78
N THR A 91 -18.76 -14.03 0.55
CA THR A 91 -19.19 -15.34 0.03
C THR A 91 -17.99 -16.28 -0.07
N ASN A 92 -18.20 -17.54 0.30
CA ASN A 92 -17.23 -18.62 0.11
C ASN A 92 -17.50 -19.31 -1.22
N ILE A 93 -16.47 -19.92 -1.82
CA ILE A 93 -16.59 -20.74 -3.03
C ILE A 93 -16.37 -22.19 -2.62
N LEU A 94 -17.27 -23.08 -3.05
CA LEU A 94 -17.05 -24.52 -3.02
C LEU A 94 -16.84 -24.98 -4.47
N LEU A 95 -15.75 -25.69 -4.74
CA LEU A 95 -15.34 -26.16 -6.07
C LEU A 95 -15.69 -27.63 -6.26
#